data_AF-A0A084A125-F1
#
_entry.id   AF-A0A084A125-F1
#
_cell.length_a   1.000
_cell.length_b   1.000
_cell.length_c   1.000
_cell.angle_alpha   90.00
_cell.angle_beta   90.00
_cell.angle_gamma   90.00
#
_symmetry.space_group_name_H-M   'P 1'
#
loop_
_entity.id
_entity.type
_entity.pdbx_description
1 polymer ?
#
loop_
_entity_poly.entity_id
_entity_poly.type
_entity_poly.pdbx_seq_one_letter_code
_entity_poly.pdbx_strand_id
1 'polypeptide(L)'
;MKIRIPLLLLVTALFLSACAPRSKPVNPDDVLVSHKVNGVTLTHRAIISPPEQFEPINKQYRSLYGASIMSKPSYSGKVLGQLENATPFITLGEVENKWLAISMESEGQLIGYVQRNAGVPESEYRAALLKDRPRARRAKAAKRAASCVDVGNGSKACKETKSDTWVLE
;
A
#
# COMPACT_ATOMS: atom_id res chain seq x y z
N MET A 1 27.24 17.20 73.14
CA MET A 1 27.27 17.96 71.87
C MET A 1 27.76 16.99 70.79
N LYS A 2 26.88 16.46 69.94
CA LYS A 2 26.44 16.99 68.63
C LYS A 2 27.53 16.91 67.54
N ILE A 3 27.83 15.70 67.07
CA ILE A 3 28.47 15.41 65.77
C ILE A 3 27.59 14.36 65.08
N ARG A 4 26.41 14.76 64.60
CA ARG A 4 25.47 13.85 63.90
C ARG A 4 24.77 14.49 62.69
N ILE A 5 25.31 15.59 62.18
CA ILE A 5 24.61 16.41 61.19
C ILE A 5 25.36 16.63 59.86
N PRO A 6 26.70 16.48 59.69
CA PRO A 6 27.29 16.80 58.39
C PRO A 6 27.25 15.64 57.38
N LEU A 7 27.08 14.39 57.80
CA LEU A 7 27.19 13.24 56.89
C LEU A 7 25.90 12.93 56.11
N LEU A 8 24.73 13.31 56.63
CA LEU A 8 23.45 13.05 55.96
C LEU A 8 23.13 14.01 54.80
N LEU A 9 23.73 15.21 54.80
CA LEU A 9 23.54 16.20 53.72
C LEU A 9 24.41 15.93 52.49
N LEU A 10 25.54 15.24 52.66
CA LEU A 10 26.42 14.91 51.54
C LEU A 10 25.86 13.75 50.69
N VAL A 11 25.12 12.84 51.31
CA VAL A 11 24.57 11.64 50.66
C VAL A 11 23.35 11.97 49.81
N THR A 12 22.54 12.97 50.17
CA THR A 12 21.35 13.39 49.39
C THR A 12 21.68 14.17 48.12
N ALA A 13 22.86 14.80 48.03
CA ALA A 13 23.27 15.55 46.84
C ALA A 13 23.80 14.68 45.68
N LEU A 14 24.26 13.45 45.95
CA LEU A 14 24.82 12.56 44.91
C LEU A 14 23.75 11.79 44.11
N PHE A 15 22.52 11.66 44.60
CA PHE A 15 21.48 10.87 43.93
C PHE A 15 20.67 11.63 42.87
N LEU A 16 20.84 12.95 42.71
CA LEU A 16 20.08 13.76 41.74
C LEU A 16 20.77 13.95 40.37
N SER A 17 22.00 13.44 40.16
CA SER A 17 22.74 13.69 38.90
C SER A 17 22.65 12.57 37.85
N ALA A 18 21.93 11.49 38.10
CA ALA A 18 21.96 10.29 37.24
C ALA A 18 20.79 10.14 36.25
N CYS A 19 19.98 11.17 36.02
CA CYS A 19 18.88 11.10 35.05
C CYS A 19 18.97 12.20 33.99
N ALA A 20 20.11 12.28 33.29
CA ALA A 20 20.05 12.80 31.92
C ALA A 20 19.34 11.73 31.08
N PRO A 21 18.18 12.01 30.47
CA PRO A 21 17.56 11.06 29.56
C PRO A 21 18.58 10.78 28.46
N ARG A 22 19.11 9.54 28.42
CA ARG A 22 19.95 9.09 27.33
C ARG A 22 19.10 9.20 26.07
N SER A 23 19.28 10.27 25.30
CA SER A 23 18.65 10.41 23.99
C SER A 23 19.04 9.18 23.19
N LYS A 24 18.07 8.32 22.90
CA LYS A 24 18.29 7.09 22.14
C LYS A 24 19.04 7.46 20.86
N PRO A 25 20.15 6.78 20.51
CA PRO A 25 20.89 7.12 19.30
C PRO A 25 19.94 7.09 18.10
N VAL A 26 19.89 8.19 17.35
CA VAL A 26 19.07 8.32 16.15
C VAL A 26 19.58 7.30 15.13
N ASN A 27 18.67 6.48 14.61
CA ASN A 27 19.00 5.55 13.53
C ASN A 27 19.31 6.36 12.26
N PRO A 28 20.50 6.22 11.64
CA PRO A 28 20.85 6.95 10.42
C PRO A 28 19.82 6.77 9.30
N ASP A 29 19.17 5.60 9.23
CA ASP A 29 18.16 5.24 8.24
C ASP A 29 16.89 6.12 8.33
N ASP A 30 16.58 6.64 9.52
CA ASP A 30 15.38 7.44 9.78
C ASP A 30 15.60 8.95 9.56
N VAL A 31 16.84 9.37 9.26
CA VAL A 31 17.17 10.78 9.01
C VAL A 31 16.50 11.25 7.73
N LEU A 32 15.87 12.43 7.78
CA LEU A 32 15.24 13.06 6.62
C LEU A 32 16.30 13.72 5.73
N VAL A 33 16.28 13.39 4.45
CA VAL A 33 17.10 13.99 3.40
C VAL A 33 16.21 14.51 2.29
N SER A 34 16.70 15.50 1.55
CA SER A 34 16.01 16.04 0.39
C SER A 34 16.88 15.88 -0.85
N HIS A 35 16.28 15.38 -1.92
CA HIS A 35 16.96 15.18 -3.20
C HIS A 35 16.16 15.83 -4.32
N LYS A 36 16.86 16.46 -5.28
CA LYS A 36 16.21 17.12 -6.42
C LYS A 36 16.31 16.22 -7.65
N VAL A 37 15.16 15.83 -8.20
CA VAL A 37 15.05 14.96 -9.39
C VAL A 37 14.15 15.66 -10.40
N ASN A 38 14.63 15.83 -11.63
CA ASN A 38 13.89 16.50 -12.71
C ASN A 38 13.31 17.89 -12.31
N GLY A 39 13.99 18.61 -11.42
CA GLY A 39 13.53 19.91 -10.93
C GLY A 39 12.63 19.88 -9.69
N VAL A 40 12.13 18.70 -9.29
CA VAL A 40 11.25 18.50 -8.13
C VAL A 40 12.07 18.08 -6.91
N THR A 41 11.80 18.69 -5.76
CA THR A 41 12.44 18.31 -4.49
C THR A 41 11.62 17.23 -3.81
N LEU A 42 12.22 16.07 -3.56
CA LEU A 42 11.64 14.97 -2.81
C LEU A 42 12.31 14.88 -1.45
N THR A 43 11.52 14.97 -0.38
CA THR A 43 11.99 14.71 0.98
C THR A 43 11.65 13.27 1.36
N HIS A 44 12.63 12.52 1.87
CA HIS A 44 12.48 11.11 2.22
C HIS A 44 13.44 10.70 3.35
N ARG A 45 13.21 9.53 3.94
CA ARG A 45 14.16 8.92 4.89
C ARG A 45 15.41 8.48 4.15
N ALA A 46 16.57 8.52 4.79
CA ALA A 46 17.85 8.14 4.20
C ALA A 46 17.89 6.68 3.71
N ILE A 47 17.07 5.79 4.29
CA ILE A 47 16.90 4.41 3.83
C ILE A 47 16.29 4.29 2.42
N ILE A 48 15.56 5.31 1.98
CA ILE A 48 14.94 5.36 0.64
C ILE A 48 15.98 5.92 -0.32
N SER A 49 16.22 5.20 -1.40
CA SER A 49 17.10 5.72 -2.45
C SER A 49 16.32 6.68 -3.35
N PRO A 50 16.91 7.83 -3.72
CA PRO A 50 16.27 8.75 -4.65
C PRO A 50 16.10 8.07 -6.02
N PRO A 51 15.01 8.39 -6.75
CA PRO A 51 14.79 7.83 -8.08
C PRO A 51 15.69 8.52 -9.11
N GLU A 52 15.94 7.86 -10.23
CA GLU A 52 16.69 8.42 -11.35
C GLU A 52 15.86 9.43 -12.16
N GLN A 53 14.56 9.20 -12.26
CA GLN A 53 13.62 10.08 -12.95
C GLN A 53 12.33 10.24 -12.15
N PHE A 54 11.66 11.37 -12.35
CA PHE A 54 10.42 11.67 -11.64
C PHE A 54 9.43 12.43 -12.51
N GLU A 55 8.24 11.87 -12.69
CA GLU A 55 7.09 12.48 -13.36
C GLU A 55 5.99 12.78 -12.32
N PRO A 56 5.70 14.06 -12.02
CA PRO A 56 4.73 14.43 -10.99
C PRO A 56 3.30 13.98 -11.32
N ILE A 57 2.60 13.44 -10.32
CA ILE A 57 1.19 13.06 -10.42
C ILE A 57 0.36 13.76 -9.33
N ASN A 58 0.81 13.69 -8.07
CA ASN A 58 0.14 14.22 -6.87
C ASN A 58 -1.37 13.95 -6.82
N LYS A 59 -1.77 12.67 -6.88
CA LYS A 59 -3.18 12.25 -6.83
C LYS A 59 -3.39 11.15 -5.81
N GLN A 60 -4.60 11.11 -5.27
CA GLN A 60 -5.03 10.00 -4.42
C GLN A 60 -5.29 8.75 -5.25
N TYR A 61 -4.65 7.67 -4.83
CA TYR A 61 -4.81 6.33 -5.35
C TYR A 61 -5.36 5.42 -4.25
N ARG A 62 -5.85 4.26 -4.66
CA ARG A 62 -6.25 3.20 -3.75
C ARG A 62 -5.65 1.87 -4.17
N SER A 63 -5.12 1.15 -3.20
CA SER A 63 -4.54 -0.17 -3.46
C SER A 63 -5.62 -1.18 -3.87
N LEU A 64 -5.30 -2.01 -4.86
CA LEU A 64 -6.16 -3.09 -5.33
C LEU A 64 -5.92 -4.41 -4.58
N TYR A 65 -4.75 -4.55 -3.97
CA TYR A 65 -4.32 -5.70 -3.19
C TYR A 65 -3.21 -5.28 -2.22
N GLY A 66 -2.80 -6.18 -1.31
CA GLY A 66 -1.70 -5.89 -0.40
C GLY A 66 -0.34 -5.84 -1.11
N ALA A 67 0.38 -4.73 -1.02
CA ALA A 67 1.60 -4.49 -1.80
C ALA A 67 2.78 -4.03 -0.94
N SER A 68 3.97 -4.57 -1.20
CA SER A 68 5.19 -4.17 -0.50
C SER A 68 5.62 -2.76 -0.89
N ILE A 69 5.93 -1.94 0.11
CA ILE A 69 6.56 -0.63 -0.07
C ILE A 69 8.07 -0.83 -0.08
N MET A 70 8.70 -0.51 -1.20
CA MET A 70 10.12 -0.75 -1.45
C MET A 70 10.95 0.52 -1.21
N SER A 71 12.19 0.34 -0.79
CA SER A 71 13.18 1.43 -0.62
C SER A 71 13.78 1.95 -1.93
N LYS A 72 13.61 1.20 -3.02
CA LYS A 72 14.02 1.56 -4.39
C LYS A 72 12.89 1.20 -5.36
N PRO A 73 12.78 1.84 -6.52
CA PRO A 73 11.81 1.49 -7.56
C PRO A 73 12.23 0.22 -8.34
N SER A 74 12.47 -0.85 -7.59
CA SER A 74 12.86 -2.17 -8.07
C SER A 74 12.58 -3.21 -7.00
N TYR A 75 12.33 -4.45 -7.44
CA TYR A 75 12.20 -5.60 -6.56
C TYR A 75 13.48 -5.95 -5.79
N SER A 76 14.63 -5.41 -6.18
CA SER A 76 15.90 -5.57 -5.44
C SER A 76 16.03 -4.64 -4.22
N GLY A 77 15.07 -3.73 -4.00
CA GLY A 77 15.04 -2.89 -2.80
C GLY A 77 14.70 -3.68 -1.52
N LYS A 78 15.03 -3.09 -0.36
CA LYS A 78 14.51 -3.56 0.93
C LYS A 78 13.03 -3.22 1.04
N VAL A 79 12.25 -4.11 1.64
CA VAL A 79 10.85 -3.86 2.03
C VAL A 79 10.83 -2.96 3.26
N LEU A 80 10.17 -1.81 3.16
CA LEU A 80 10.02 -0.81 4.23
C LEU A 80 8.69 -0.94 4.98
N GLY A 81 7.72 -1.61 4.37
CA GLY A 81 6.38 -1.79 4.90
C GLY A 81 5.47 -2.42 3.85
N GLN A 82 4.17 -2.38 4.12
CA GLN A 82 3.17 -2.98 3.25
C GLN A 82 1.93 -2.09 3.22
N LEU A 83 1.38 -1.85 2.02
CA LEU A 83 0.03 -1.35 1.85
C LEU A 83 -0.94 -2.51 2.05
N GLU A 84 -2.00 -2.29 2.81
CA GLU A 84 -3.09 -3.25 2.89
C GLU A 84 -3.97 -3.16 1.63
N ASN A 85 -4.95 -4.04 1.51
CA ASN A 85 -5.94 -3.95 0.44
C ASN A 85 -6.88 -2.75 0.67
N ALA A 86 -7.28 -2.08 -0.42
CA ALA A 86 -8.19 -0.93 -0.40
C ALA A 86 -7.69 0.27 0.42
N THR A 87 -6.40 0.33 0.76
CA THR A 87 -5.78 1.44 1.47
C THR A 87 -5.64 2.65 0.54
N PRO A 88 -6.14 3.83 0.93
CA PRO A 88 -5.86 5.06 0.21
C PRO A 88 -4.41 5.50 0.43
N PHE A 89 -3.77 6.01 -0.60
CA PHE A 89 -2.44 6.61 -0.53
C PHE A 89 -2.29 7.71 -1.58
N ILE A 90 -1.28 8.56 -1.44
CA ILE A 90 -0.97 9.60 -2.43
C ILE A 90 0.14 9.10 -3.34
N THR A 91 -0.09 9.12 -4.64
CA THR A 91 0.97 8.95 -5.64
C THR A 91 1.57 10.31 -5.93
N LEU A 92 2.79 10.52 -5.43
CA LEU A 92 3.56 11.74 -5.66
C LEU A 92 3.94 11.84 -7.15
N GLY A 93 4.36 10.74 -7.75
CA GLY A 93 4.74 10.66 -9.15
C GLY A 93 5.04 9.24 -9.63
N GLU A 94 5.20 9.11 -10.94
CA GLU A 94 5.75 7.91 -11.57
C GLU A 94 7.28 8.07 -11.70
N VAL A 95 8.02 6.98 -11.49
CA VAL A 95 9.49 6.93 -11.58
C VAL A 95 9.91 5.81 -12.52
N GLU A 96 11.21 5.51 -12.61
CA GLU A 96 11.74 4.46 -13.46
C GLU A 96 10.99 3.13 -13.35
N ASN A 97 10.91 2.41 -14.47
CA ASN A 97 10.25 1.12 -14.59
C ASN A 97 8.75 1.14 -14.20
N LYS A 98 8.09 2.29 -14.31
CA LYS A 98 6.67 2.48 -13.98
C LYS A 98 6.39 2.14 -12.52
N TRP A 99 7.29 2.51 -11.61
CA TRP A 99 7.01 2.46 -10.19
C TRP A 99 6.34 3.76 -9.75
N LEU A 100 5.55 3.68 -8.68
CA LEU A 100 4.88 4.82 -8.09
C LEU A 100 5.63 5.23 -6.84
N ALA A 101 6.08 6.48 -6.79
CA ALA A 101 6.56 7.13 -5.59
C ALA A 101 5.33 7.54 -4.75
N ILE A 102 5.27 7.08 -3.50
CA ILE A 102 4.06 7.24 -2.67
C ILE A 102 4.30 8.01 -1.37
N SER A 103 3.21 8.55 -0.83
CA SER A 103 3.10 9.13 0.50
C SER A 103 1.75 8.77 1.15
N MET A 104 1.66 8.90 2.47
CA MET A 104 0.38 8.77 3.20
C MET A 104 -0.38 10.10 3.27
N GLU A 105 0.29 11.21 2.98
CA GLU A 105 -0.26 12.56 3.10
C GLU A 105 -0.09 13.32 1.78
N SER A 106 -0.97 14.29 1.51
CA SER A 106 -0.86 15.15 0.33
C SER A 106 0.34 16.07 0.49
N GLU A 107 1.18 16.17 -0.56
CA GLU A 107 2.47 16.88 -0.51
C GLU A 107 3.40 16.34 0.60
N GLY A 108 3.12 15.14 1.09
CA GLY A 108 3.86 14.52 2.17
C GLY A 108 5.22 13.98 1.73
N GLN A 109 5.95 13.51 2.73
CA GLN A 109 7.24 12.86 2.53
C GLN A 109 7.09 11.60 1.66
N LEU A 110 8.06 11.35 0.77
CA LEU A 110 8.18 10.08 0.07
C LEU A 110 8.50 8.97 1.08
N ILE A 111 7.61 7.98 1.17
CA ILE A 111 7.74 6.85 2.12
C ILE A 111 8.30 5.59 1.47
N GLY A 112 8.33 5.54 0.14
CA GLY A 112 8.88 4.44 -0.65
C GLY A 112 8.17 4.30 -1.99
N TYR A 113 8.35 3.13 -2.61
CA TYR A 113 7.86 2.85 -3.95
C TYR A 113 6.99 1.60 -4.00
N VAL A 114 5.97 1.63 -4.84
CA VAL A 114 5.14 0.45 -5.13
C VAL A 114 5.04 0.25 -6.64
N GLN A 115 4.77 -0.97 -7.08
CA GLN A 115 4.50 -1.20 -8.50
C GLN A 115 3.22 -0.49 -8.95
N ARG A 116 3.20 -0.03 -10.21
CA ARG A 116 2.05 0.70 -10.77
C ARG A 116 0.74 -0.07 -10.80
N ASN A 117 0.77 -1.40 -10.86
CA ASN A 117 -0.45 -2.20 -10.78
C ASN A 117 -0.97 -2.39 -9.35
N ALA A 118 -0.23 -1.95 -8.32
CA ALA A 118 -0.63 -2.08 -6.92
C ALA A 118 -1.86 -1.23 -6.56
N GLY A 119 -2.11 -0.16 -7.31
CA GLY A 119 -3.25 0.71 -7.09
C GLY A 119 -3.67 1.46 -8.34
N VAL A 120 -4.84 2.09 -8.24
CA VAL A 120 -5.44 2.93 -9.30
C VAL A 120 -5.87 4.26 -8.72
N PRO A 121 -6.05 5.31 -9.54
CA PRO A 121 -6.64 6.56 -9.07
C PRO A 121 -7.95 6.29 -8.33
N GLU A 122 -8.22 7.04 -7.26
CA GLU A 122 -9.43 6.84 -6.44
C GLU A 122 -10.72 6.86 -7.28
N SER A 123 -10.79 7.74 -8.29
CA SER A 123 -11.92 7.86 -9.22
C SER A 123 -12.17 6.59 -10.05
N GLU A 124 -11.14 5.77 -10.26
CA GLU A 124 -11.21 4.56 -11.08
C GLU A 124 -11.40 3.28 -10.26
N TYR A 125 -11.23 3.35 -8.94
CA TYR A 125 -11.23 2.19 -8.06
C TYR A 125 -12.48 1.31 -8.23
N ARG A 126 -13.67 1.92 -8.23
CA ARG A 126 -14.93 1.19 -8.41
C ARG A 126 -15.00 0.50 -9.78
N ALA A 127 -14.54 1.16 -10.84
CA ALA A 127 -14.54 0.59 -12.18
C ALA A 127 -13.55 -0.57 -12.29
N ALA A 128 -12.37 -0.46 -11.66
CA ALA A 128 -11.38 -1.52 -11.58
C ALA A 128 -11.95 -2.78 -10.92
N LEU A 129 -12.62 -2.64 -9.76
CA LEU A 129 -13.26 -3.76 -9.08
C LEU A 129 -14.35 -4.44 -9.93
N LEU A 130 -15.14 -3.67 -10.69
CA LEU A 130 -16.16 -4.22 -11.57
C LEU A 130 -15.57 -4.98 -12.77
N LYS A 131 -14.41 -4.53 -13.27
CA LYS A 131 -13.70 -5.14 -14.39
C LYS A 131 -13.05 -6.48 -13.98
N ASP A 132 -12.57 -6.58 -12.75
CA ASP A 132 -11.92 -7.77 -12.22
C ASP A 132 -12.89 -8.93 -11.96
N ARG A 133 -14.20 -8.64 -11.83
CA ARG A 133 -15.21 -9.69 -11.61
C ARG A 133 -15.23 -10.71 -12.75
N PRO A 134 -15.20 -12.03 -12.47
CA PRO A 134 -15.15 -13.06 -13.49
C PRO A 134 -16.40 -13.05 -14.38
N ARG A 135 -16.26 -12.45 -15.55
CA ARG A 135 -17.34 -12.22 -16.53
C ARG A 135 -17.87 -13.52 -17.14
N ALA A 136 -17.01 -14.53 -17.25
CA ALA A 136 -17.31 -15.83 -17.89
C ALA A 136 -18.38 -16.65 -17.16
N ARG A 137 -18.49 -16.54 -15.83
CA ARG A 137 -19.45 -17.34 -15.05
C ARG A 137 -20.89 -16.89 -15.29
N ARG A 138 -21.11 -15.58 -15.47
CA ARG A 138 -22.42 -14.99 -15.76
C ARG A 138 -22.88 -15.27 -17.19
N ALA A 139 -22.00 -15.13 -18.18
CA ALA A 139 -22.33 -15.42 -19.57
C ALA A 139 -22.62 -16.92 -19.81
N LYS A 140 -21.88 -17.83 -19.16
CA LYS A 140 -22.15 -19.28 -19.26
C LYS A 140 -23.46 -19.67 -18.57
N ALA A 141 -23.78 -19.10 -17.41
CA ALA A 141 -25.05 -19.34 -16.73
C ALA A 141 -26.25 -18.80 -17.53
N ALA A 142 -26.15 -17.58 -18.08
CA ALA A 142 -27.19 -17.00 -18.91
C ALA A 142 -27.38 -17.75 -20.25
N LYS A 143 -26.28 -18.20 -20.88
CA LYS A 143 -26.36 -18.99 -22.11
C LYS A 143 -26.99 -20.37 -21.90
N ARG A 144 -26.75 -21.00 -20.73
CA ARG A 144 -27.42 -22.26 -20.34
C ARG A 144 -28.92 -22.05 -20.08
N ALA A 145 -29.30 -20.96 -19.42
CA ALA A 145 -30.71 -20.64 -19.20
C ALA A 145 -31.46 -20.33 -20.50
N ALA A 146 -30.81 -19.67 -21.47
CA ALA A 146 -31.40 -19.37 -22.78
C ALA A 146 -31.57 -20.60 -23.69
N SER A 147 -30.87 -21.71 -23.40
CA SER A 147 -31.06 -22.99 -24.10
C SER A 147 -32.12 -23.89 -23.46
N CYS A 148 -32.82 -23.41 -22.43
CA CYS A 148 -33.87 -24.16 -21.74
C CYS A 148 -35.25 -23.56 -22.03
N VAL A 149 -36.21 -24.41 -22.37
CA VAL A 149 -37.61 -24.05 -22.61
C VAL A 149 -38.48 -24.72 -21.55
N ASP A 150 -39.48 -24.00 -21.04
CA ASP A 150 -40.46 -24.56 -20.11
C ASP A 150 -41.42 -25.49 -20.86
N VAL A 151 -41.61 -26.70 -20.35
CA VAL A 151 -42.46 -27.73 -20.97
C VAL A 151 -43.73 -28.01 -20.14
N GLY A 152 -44.01 -27.21 -19.11
CA GLY A 152 -45.16 -27.37 -18.22
C GLY A 152 -44.91 -28.34 -17.07
N ASN A 153 -45.82 -28.34 -16.08
CA ASN A 153 -45.74 -29.12 -14.83
C ASN A 153 -44.45 -28.92 -14.00
N GLY A 154 -43.77 -27.78 -14.19
CA GLY A 154 -42.56 -27.42 -13.45
C GLY A 154 -41.26 -28.02 -14.00
N SER A 155 -41.31 -28.75 -15.13
CA SER A 155 -40.14 -29.31 -15.80
C SER A 155 -39.62 -28.39 -16.91
N LYS A 156 -38.30 -28.47 -17.18
CA LYS A 156 -37.65 -27.68 -18.24
C LYS A 156 -36.91 -28.60 -19.20
N ALA A 157 -36.95 -28.30 -20.49
CA ALA A 157 -36.15 -28.99 -21.50
C ALA A 157 -34.96 -28.10 -21.90
N CYS A 158 -33.74 -28.55 -21.60
CA CYS A 158 -32.51 -27.85 -21.91
C CYS A 158 -31.79 -28.49 -23.10
N LYS A 159 -31.41 -27.70 -24.09
CA LYS A 159 -30.58 -28.16 -25.22
C LYS A 159 -29.15 -28.37 -24.74
N GLU A 160 -28.61 -29.56 -25.01
CA GLU A 160 -27.25 -29.89 -24.65
C GLU A 160 -26.25 -29.12 -25.55
N THR A 161 -25.22 -28.54 -24.96
CA THR A 161 -24.30 -27.67 -25.73
C THR A 161 -23.38 -28.41 -26.71
N LYS A 162 -23.32 -29.75 -26.65
CA LYS A 162 -22.41 -30.59 -27.45
C LYS A 162 -23.14 -31.52 -28.43
N SER A 163 -24.47 -31.53 -28.42
CA SER A 163 -25.31 -32.39 -29.24
C SER A 163 -26.66 -31.71 -29.45
N ASP A 164 -27.36 -31.99 -30.55
CA ASP A 164 -28.71 -31.44 -30.79
C ASP A 164 -29.81 -32.14 -29.96
N THR A 165 -29.41 -32.82 -28.88
CA THR A 165 -30.32 -33.51 -27.96
C THR A 165 -30.85 -32.56 -26.88
N TRP A 166 -32.11 -32.79 -26.51
CA TRP A 166 -32.79 -32.06 -25.45
C TRP A 166 -32.92 -32.96 -24.22
N VAL A 167 -32.56 -32.45 -23.05
CA VAL A 167 -32.60 -33.17 -21.78
C VAL A 167 -33.60 -32.48 -20.86
N LEU A 168 -34.43 -33.27 -20.18
CA LEU A 168 -35.38 -32.77 -19.19
C LEU A 168 -34.68 -32.58 -17.83
N GLU A 169 -34.83 -31.40 -17.25
CA GLU A 169 -34.55 -31.07 -15.84
C GLU A 169 -35.85 -30.99 -15.04
#